data_AF-A0A926H2X2-F1
#
_entry.id   AF-A0A926H2X2-F1
#
_cell.length_a   1.000
_cell.length_b   1.000
_cell.length_c   1.000
_cell.angle_alpha   90.00
_cell.angle_beta   90.00
_cell.angle_gamma   90.00
#
_symmetry.space_group_name_H-M   'P 1'
#
loop_
_entity.id
_entity.type
_entity.pdbx_description
1 polymer ?
#
loop_
_entity_poly.entity_id
_entity_poly.type
_entity_poly.pdbx_seq_one_letter_code
_entity_poly.pdbx_strand_id
1 'polypeptide(L)'
;MSSLPERELTRIEQQELFLSQLLPLRTRLAQFSRAMTGDYESGRDLMSDTIVAAYEHFDKVREPVAFLSYLFTIATRLHRRQRARERNRVQLDDHMLLQLASLSPSPDS
;
A
#
# COMPACT_ATOMS: atom_id res chain seq x y z
N MET A 1 10.45 31.84 33.77
CA MET A 1 10.91 31.28 32.48
C MET A 1 9.68 30.80 31.75
N SER A 2 9.25 31.53 30.71
CA SER A 2 8.01 31.28 29.99
C SER A 2 8.13 29.96 29.21
N SER A 3 7.37 28.95 29.62
CA SER A 3 7.11 27.79 28.78
C SER A 3 6.22 28.27 27.64
N LEU A 4 6.82 28.56 26.49
CA LEU A 4 6.08 28.83 25.25
C LEU A 4 5.16 27.62 24.97
N PRO A 5 3.93 27.84 24.51
CA PRO A 5 3.04 26.75 24.16
C PRO A 5 3.64 26.00 22.96
N GLU A 6 3.70 24.67 23.04
CA GLU A 6 3.99 23.80 21.89
C GLU A 6 2.93 24.09 20.81
N ARG A 7 3.28 24.92 19.83
CA ARG A 7 2.38 25.27 18.74
C ARG A 7 2.18 24.05 17.86
N GLU A 8 0.93 23.72 17.59
CA GLU A 8 0.55 22.67 16.63
C GLU A 8 1.01 23.04 15.21
N LEU A 9 1.61 22.08 14.50
CA LEU A 9 2.07 22.27 13.12
C LEU A 9 0.87 22.49 12.20
N THR A 10 1.01 23.45 11.30
CA THR A 10 0.06 23.65 10.21
C THR A 10 0.12 22.48 9.22
N ARG A 11 -0.94 22.33 8.42
CA ARG A 11 -1.01 21.30 7.37
C ARG A 11 0.16 21.37 6.38
N ILE A 12 0.62 22.58 6.05
CA ILE A 12 1.75 22.80 5.13
C ILE A 12 3.05 22.32 5.78
N GLU A 13 3.30 22.67 7.04
CA GLU A 13 4.49 22.24 7.77
C GLU A 13 4.52 20.71 7.96
N GLN A 14 3.37 20.08 8.21
CA GLN A 14 3.27 18.62 8.24
C GLN A 14 3.61 17.97 6.89
N GLN A 15 3.15 18.57 5.79
CA GLN A 15 3.46 18.09 4.44
C GLN A 15 4.96 18.21 4.14
N GLU A 16 5.58 19.34 4.47
CA GLU A 16 7.02 19.55 4.29
C GLU A 16 7.83 18.56 5.11
N LEU A 17 7.43 18.33 6.37
CA LEU A 17 8.07 17.34 7.24
C LEU A 17 7.97 15.93 6.64
N PHE A 18 6.79 15.53 6.17
CA PHE A 18 6.60 14.24 5.51
C PHE A 18 7.51 14.09 4.28
N LEU A 19 7.54 15.10 3.41
CA LEU A 19 8.37 15.07 2.20
C LEU A 19 9.86 15.01 2.53
N SER A 20 10.32 15.73 3.55
CA SER A 20 11.71 15.70 4.00
C SER A 20 12.16 14.30 4.46
N GLN A 21 11.26 13.53 5.07
CA GLN A 21 11.53 12.16 5.49
C GLN A 21 11.40 11.15 4.34
N LEU A 22 10.43 11.36 3.44
CA LEU A 22 10.14 10.44 2.34
C LEU A 22 11.18 10.51 1.21
N LEU A 23 11.55 11.72 0.78
CA LEU A 23 12.36 11.89 -0.44
C LEU A 23 13.69 11.11 -0.42
N PRO A 24 14.46 11.10 0.68
CA PRO A 24 15.70 10.30 0.76
C PRO A 24 15.47 8.79 0.70
N LEU A 25 14.26 8.34 1.02
CA LEU A 25 13.90 6.92 1.11
C LEU A 25 13.11 6.42 -0.10
N ARG A 26 12.64 7.32 -0.97
CA ARG A 26 11.74 7.00 -2.09
C ARG A 26 12.30 5.91 -3.00
N THR A 27 13.60 5.96 -3.30
CA THR A 27 14.25 4.94 -4.14
C THR A 27 14.26 3.56 -3.49
N ARG A 28 14.50 3.48 -2.17
CA ARG A 28 14.47 2.21 -1.42
C ARG A 28 13.05 1.65 -1.38
N LEU A 29 12.05 2.52 -1.17
CA LEU A 29 10.66 2.11 -1.23
C LEU A 29 10.27 1.58 -2.61
N ALA A 30 10.66 2.27 -3.69
CA ALA A 30 10.39 1.82 -5.06
C ALA A 30 11.00 0.43 -5.34
N GLN A 31 12.26 0.20 -4.92
CA GLN A 31 12.93 -1.09 -5.07
C GLN A 31 12.24 -2.19 -4.27
N PHE A 32 11.87 -1.89 -3.02
CA PHE A 32 11.15 -2.83 -2.16
C PHE A 32 9.80 -3.20 -2.77
N SER A 33 8.99 -2.22 -3.18
CA SER A 33 7.69 -2.47 -3.80
C SER A 33 7.79 -3.30 -5.07
N ARG A 34 8.75 -3.00 -5.95
CA ARG A 34 9.02 -3.79 -7.16
C ARG A 34 9.44 -5.22 -6.85
N ALA A 35 10.28 -5.42 -5.83
CA ALA A 35 10.69 -6.75 -5.40
C ALA A 35 9.51 -7.57 -4.85
N MET A 36 8.54 -6.91 -4.21
CA MET A 36 7.34 -7.57 -3.70
C MET A 36 6.36 -8.00 -4.80
N THR A 37 6.18 -7.16 -5.83
CA THR A 37 5.18 -7.39 -6.88
C THR A 37 5.70 -8.24 -8.02
N GLY A 38 7.00 -8.15 -8.33
CA GLY A 38 7.66 -8.87 -9.43
C GLY A 38 7.75 -8.08 -10.74
N ASP A 39 6.92 -7.05 -10.91
CA ASP A 39 6.91 -6.17 -12.08
C ASP A 39 6.94 -4.68 -11.71
N TYR A 40 7.26 -3.85 -12.71
CA TYR A 40 7.45 -2.41 -12.52
C TYR A 40 6.15 -1.65 -12.27
N GLU A 41 5.07 -2.01 -12.97
CA GLU A 41 3.80 -1.28 -12.93
C GLU A 41 3.11 -1.48 -11.57
N SER A 42 2.90 -2.75 -11.18
CA SER A 42 2.35 -3.09 -9.86
C SER A 42 3.23 -2.56 -8.73
N GLY A 43 4.56 -2.55 -8.92
CA GLY A 43 5.50 -2.01 -7.94
C GLY A 43 5.34 -0.50 -7.75
N ARG A 44 5.08 0.24 -8.83
CA ARG A 44 4.79 1.68 -8.79
C ARG A 44 3.47 1.94 -8.09
N ASP A 45 2.44 1.16 -8.37
CA ASP A 45 1.13 1.28 -7.73
C ASP A 45 1.22 1.02 -6.22
N LEU A 46 1.89 -0.07 -5.82
CA LEU A 46 2.12 -0.39 -4.41
C LEU A 46 2.90 0.72 -3.68
N MET A 47 3.92 1.31 -4.32
CA MET A 47 4.63 2.46 -3.76
C MET A 47 3.71 3.67 -3.60
N SER A 48 2.90 3.99 -4.61
CA SER A 48 1.97 5.12 -4.59
C SER A 48 0.96 4.98 -3.45
N ASP A 49 0.30 3.83 -3.36
CA ASP A 49 -0.66 3.53 -2.29
C ASP A 49 -0.02 3.61 -0.91
N THR A 50 1.24 3.14 -0.79
CA THR A 50 2.00 3.22 0.46
C THR A 50 2.25 4.66 0.88
N ILE A 51 2.63 5.54 -0.05
CA ILE A 51 2.88 6.96 0.23
C ILE A 51 1.59 7.65 0.68
N VAL A 52 0.47 7.38 0.01
CA VAL A 52 -0.84 7.95 0.38
C VAL A 52 -1.24 7.51 1.78
N ALA A 53 -1.22 6.20 2.06
CA ALA A 53 -1.58 5.66 3.37
C ALA A 53 -0.64 6.13 4.49
N ALA A 54 0.66 6.30 4.20
CA ALA A 54 1.61 6.83 5.16
C ALA A 54 1.33 8.30 5.48
N TYR A 55 0.96 9.11 4.48
CA TYR A 55 0.65 10.53 4.64
C TYR A 55 -0.65 10.74 5.45
N GLU A 56 -1.69 9.96 5.17
CA GLU A 56 -2.98 10.00 5.91
C GLU A 56 -2.86 9.69 7.41
N HIS A 57 -1.77 9.06 7.83
CA HIS A 57 -1.50 8.66 9.21
C HIS A 57 -0.15 9.20 9.72
N PHE A 58 0.41 10.20 9.05
CA PHE A 58 1.72 10.74 9.38
C PHE A 58 1.74 11.47 10.73
N ASP A 59 0.61 12.07 11.10
CA ASP A 59 0.33 12.69 12.40
C ASP A 59 0.64 11.78 13.61
N LYS A 60 0.64 10.46 13.42
CA LYS A 60 0.90 9.47 14.47
C LYS A 60 2.37 9.05 14.60
N VAL A 61 3.24 9.47 13.68
CA VAL A 61 4.65 9.03 13.66
C VAL A 61 5.52 10.06 14.41
N ARG A 62 5.93 9.73 15.64
CA ARG A 62 6.74 10.61 16.50
C ARG A 62 8.24 10.47 16.32
N GLU A 63 8.72 9.37 15.71
CA GLU A 63 10.15 9.07 15.58
C GLU A 63 10.61 8.91 14.11
N PRO A 64 11.48 9.81 13.61
CA PRO A 64 12.02 9.75 12.25
C PRO A 64 12.83 8.48 11.96
N VAL A 65 13.46 7.88 12.97
CA VAL A 65 14.35 6.72 12.82
C VAL A 65 13.58 5.46 12.38
N ALA A 66 12.27 5.40 12.63
CA ALA A 66 11.42 4.27 12.28
C ALA A 66 10.69 4.44 10.93
N PHE A 67 10.87 5.56 10.22
CA PHE A 67 10.02 5.91 9.07
C PHE A 67 10.13 4.93 7.90
N LEU A 68 11.34 4.42 7.59
CA LEU A 68 11.50 3.41 6.53
C LEU A 68 10.78 2.09 6.88
N SER A 69 10.93 1.61 8.11
CA SER A 69 10.26 0.40 8.60
C SER A 69 8.74 0.56 8.61
N TYR A 70 8.26 1.77 8.92
CA TYR A 70 6.85 2.13 8.84
C TYR A 70 6.32 2.01 7.41
N LEU A 71 7.03 2.58 6.41
CA LEU A 71 6.67 2.46 5.00
C LEU A 71 6.63 1.00 4.54
N PHE A 72 7.64 0.20 4.90
CA PHE A 72 7.68 -1.24 4.55
C PHE A 72 6.54 -2.03 5.20
N THR A 73 6.16 -1.66 6.42
CA THR A 73 5.01 -2.27 7.11
C THR A 73 3.71 -2.00 6.36
N ILE A 74 3.49 -0.76 5.93
CA ILE A 74 2.31 -0.37 5.14
C ILE A 74 2.30 -1.13 3.81
N ALA A 75 3.39 -1.07 3.03
CA ALA A 75 3.50 -1.77 1.75
C ALA A 75 3.22 -3.27 1.88
N THR A 76 3.77 -3.91 2.91
CA THR A 76 3.53 -5.34 3.18
C THR A 76 2.06 -5.65 3.43
N ARG A 77 1.37 -4.82 4.22
CA ARG A 77 -0.06 -4.99 4.51
C ARG A 77 -0.92 -4.78 3.27
N LEU A 78 -0.63 -3.75 2.48
CA LEU A 78 -1.36 -3.46 1.25
C LEU A 78 -1.20 -4.58 0.23
N HIS A 79 0.03 -5.03 -0.03
CA HIS A 79 0.29 -6.14 -0.96
C HIS A 79 -0.39 -7.44 -0.51
N ARG A 80 -0.32 -7.80 0.78
CA ARG A 80 -1.01 -8.99 1.30
C ARG A 80 -2.52 -8.91 1.11
N ARG A 81 -3.12 -7.73 1.32
CA ARG A 81 -4.55 -7.50 1.10
C ARG A 81 -4.92 -7.60 -0.38
N GLN A 82 -4.11 -7.04 -1.28
CA GLN A 82 -4.28 -7.15 -2.73
C GLN A 82 -4.21 -8.62 -3.18
N ARG A 83 -3.16 -9.35 -2.78
CA ARG A 83 -3.00 -10.79 -3.07
C ARG A 83 -4.14 -11.65 -2.55
N ALA A 84 -4.61 -11.39 -1.32
CA ALA A 84 -5.76 -12.11 -0.77
C ALA A 84 -7.03 -11.86 -1.59
N ARG A 85 -7.25 -10.63 -2.06
CA ARG A 85 -8.39 -10.28 -2.92
C ARG A 85 -8.28 -10.93 -4.30
N GLU A 86 -7.11 -10.89 -4.92
CA GLU A 86 -6.86 -11.57 -6.21
C GLU A 86 -7.12 -13.06 -6.12
N ARG A 87 -6.57 -13.74 -5.10
CA ARG A 87 -6.80 -15.16 -4.88
C ARG A 87 -8.28 -15.50 -4.72
N ASN A 88 -9.01 -14.70 -3.96
CA ASN A 88 -10.44 -14.93 -3.75
C ASN A 88 -11.27 -14.64 -5.01
N ARG A 89 -10.86 -13.68 -5.85
CA ARG A 89 -11.51 -13.42 -7.16
C ARG A 89 -11.30 -14.58 -8.13
N VAL A 90 -10.06 -15.07 -8.25
CA VAL A 90 -9.76 -16.25 -9.07
C VAL A 90 -10.60 -17.46 -8.65
N GLN A 91 -10.68 -17.73 -7.35
CA GLN A 91 -11.52 -18.83 -6.83
C GLN A 91 -13.02 -18.66 -7.15
N LEU A 92 -13.51 -17.43 -7.13
CA LEU A 92 -14.90 -17.13 -7.48
C LEU A 92 -15.16 -17.34 -8.98
N ASP A 93 -14.24 -16.88 -9.83
CA ASP A 93 -14.33 -17.01 -11.28
C ASP A 93 -14.28 -18.49 -11.70
N ASP A 94 -13.39 -19.29 -11.12
CA ASP A 94 -13.29 -20.74 -11.37
C ASP A 94 -14.59 -21.48 -11.02
N HIS A 95 -15.17 -21.18 -9.86
CA HIS A 95 -16.44 -21.79 -9.44
C HIS A 95 -17.60 -21.38 -10.36
N MET A 96 -17.64 -20.13 -10.79
CA MET A 96 -18.64 -19.63 -11.74
C MET A 96 -18.49 -20.28 -13.12
N LEU A 97 -17.26 -20.47 -13.61
CA LEU A 97 -16.96 -21.18 -14.85
C LEU A 97 -17.39 -22.65 -14.79
N LEU A 98 -17.13 -23.33 -13.67
CA LEU A 98 -17.58 -24.71 -13.46
C LEU A 98 -19.12 -24.83 -13.49
N GLN A 99 -19.83 -23.87 -12.88
CA GLN A 99 -21.30 -23.83 -12.94
C GLN A 99 -21.80 -23.63 -14.37
N LEU A 100 -21.24 -22.67 -15.12
CA LEU A 100 -21.60 -22.42 -16.51
C LEU A 100 -21.34 -23.65 -17.41
N ALA A 101 -20.21 -24.33 -17.21
CA ALA A 101 -19.88 -25.57 -17.92
C ALA A 101 -20.88 -26.69 -17.62
N SER A 102 -21.32 -26.83 -16.36
CA SER A 102 -22.31 -27.85 -15.96
C SER A 102 -23.74 -27.55 -16.45
N LEU A 103 -24.05 -26.28 -16.72
CA LEU A 103 -25.35 -25.84 -17.24
C LEU A 103 -25.43 -25.86 -18.78
N SER A 104 -24.32 -26.16 -19.45
CA SER A 104 -24.33 -26.36 -20.90
C SER A 104 -25.01 -27.70 -21.18
N PRO A 105 -26.18 -27.74 -21.86
CA PRO A 105 -26.83 -28.99 -22.19
C PRO A 105 -25.88 -29.81 -23.05
N SER A 106 -25.59 -31.04 -22.62
CA SER A 106 -24.92 -32.02 -23.48
C SER A 106 -25.70 -32.08 -24.79
N PRO A 107 -25.06 -32.01 -25.97
CA PRO A 107 -25.76 -32.24 -27.22
C PRO A 107 -26.18 -33.71 -27.19
N ASP A 108 -27.43 -33.97 -26.77
CA ASP A 108 -28.04 -35.28 -26.83
C ASP A 108 -27.94 -35.76 -28.28
N SER A 109 -27.26 -36.89 -28.45
CA SER A 109 -27.14 -37.65 -29.71
C SER A 109 -28.35 -38.54 -29.92
#